data_AF-A0A937SD73-F1
#
_entry.id   AF-A0A937SD73-F1
#
_cell.length_a   1.000
_cell.length_b   1.000
_cell.length_c   1.000
_cell.angle_alpha   90.00
_cell.angle_beta   90.00
_cell.angle_gamma   90.00
#
_symmetry.space_group_name_H-M   'P 1'
#
loop_
_entity.id
_entity.type
_entity.pdbx_description
1 polymer ?
#
loop_
_entity_poly.entity_id
_entity_poly.type
_entity_poly.pdbx_seq_one_letter_code
_entity_poly.pdbx_strand_id
1 'polypeptide(L)'
;MGNQTIPVEAIKYDDRGLVPAIVQDYLDGTVLMMAWMNQESLQKTIETGETWFWSRSRQEFWHKGETSGHLQLVKSLRYDCDSDCLLITVDQIGDVACHTGERSCFHRVNSHVEAPLADALSQVYAVVRDRRDHPNENSYTCKLFAGGDNKILKKIGEESAEVVMACKDDDPSVNNADTQAAIAGEVADLFYHTLVALAYHNVELKAVYRKLQERRG
;
A
#
# COMPACT_ATOMS: atom_id res chain seq x y z
N MET A 1 -10.23 8.23 -17.08
CA MET A 1 -10.01 6.80 -17.38
C MET A 1 -11.32 6.11 -17.07
N GLY A 2 -11.98 5.49 -18.05
CA GLY A 2 -13.31 4.89 -17.84
C GLY A 2 -13.23 3.79 -16.78
N ASN A 3 -14.22 3.72 -15.88
CA ASN A 3 -14.39 2.61 -14.96
C ASN A 3 -14.33 1.32 -15.78
N GLN A 4 -13.25 0.55 -15.66
CA GLN A 4 -13.21 -0.81 -16.19
C GLN A 4 -14.20 -1.61 -15.33
N THR A 5 -15.42 -1.76 -15.82
CA THR A 5 -16.45 -2.57 -15.19
C THR A 5 -16.25 -4.02 -15.60
N ILE A 6 -16.37 -4.94 -14.65
CA ILE A 6 -16.35 -6.38 -14.90
C ILE A 6 -17.77 -6.86 -15.24
N PRO A 7 -17.93 -7.90 -16.09
CA PRO A 7 -19.24 -8.49 -16.38
C PRO A 7 -19.75 -9.26 -15.16
N VAL A 8 -20.75 -8.71 -14.47
CA VAL A 8 -21.32 -9.27 -13.22
C VAL A 8 -21.87 -10.68 -13.44
N GLU A 9 -22.48 -10.91 -14.60
CA GLU A 9 -23.04 -12.19 -15.04
C GLU A 9 -22.01 -13.29 -15.29
N ALA A 10 -20.73 -12.95 -15.46
CA ALA A 10 -19.66 -13.92 -15.67
C ALA A 10 -19.05 -14.42 -14.34
N ILE A 11 -19.44 -13.83 -13.21
CA ILE A 11 -18.94 -14.20 -11.88
C ILE A 11 -19.65 -15.47 -11.40
N LYS A 12 -18.86 -16.43 -10.93
CA LYS A 12 -19.36 -17.66 -10.32
C LYS A 12 -19.60 -17.43 -8.84
N TYR A 13 -20.86 -17.46 -8.46
CA TYR A 13 -21.28 -17.41 -7.07
C TYR A 13 -21.37 -18.84 -6.51
N ASP A 14 -21.08 -19.00 -5.22
CA ASP A 14 -21.25 -20.26 -4.49
C ASP A 14 -22.73 -20.66 -4.40
N ASP A 15 -23.02 -21.83 -3.82
CA ASP A 15 -24.40 -22.34 -3.64
C ASP A 15 -25.31 -21.41 -2.82
N ARG A 16 -24.75 -20.40 -2.13
CA ARG A 16 -25.48 -19.39 -1.36
C ARG A 16 -25.62 -18.08 -2.12
N GLY A 17 -25.19 -18.02 -3.38
CA GLY A 17 -25.18 -16.80 -4.19
C GLY A 17 -24.11 -15.80 -3.79
N LEU A 18 -22.99 -16.25 -3.20
CA LEU A 18 -21.92 -15.40 -2.69
C LEU A 18 -20.59 -15.62 -3.41
N VAL A 19 -19.80 -14.55 -3.53
CA VAL A 19 -18.42 -14.57 -4.04
C VAL A 19 -17.50 -13.90 -3.02
N PRO A 20 -16.30 -14.45 -2.73
CA PRO A 20 -15.29 -13.79 -1.92
C PRO A 20 -14.70 -12.59 -2.66
N ALA A 21 -14.61 -11.46 -1.96
CA ALA A 21 -13.97 -10.24 -2.44
C ALA A 21 -12.80 -9.86 -1.54
N ILE A 22 -11.59 -9.88 -2.10
CA ILE A 22 -10.37 -9.40 -1.47
C ILE A 22 -10.26 -7.91 -1.76
N VAL A 23 -10.11 -7.11 -0.70
CA VAL A 23 -9.90 -5.67 -0.80
C VAL A 23 -8.44 -5.35 -0.58
N GLN A 24 -7.83 -4.65 -1.52
CA GLN A 24 -6.42 -4.26 -1.49
C GLN A 24 -6.28 -2.74 -1.65
N ASP A 25 -5.40 -2.12 -0.87
CA ASP A 25 -5.06 -0.70 -1.03
C ASP A 25 -4.28 -0.50 -2.35
N TYR A 26 -4.73 0.43 -3.16
CA TYR A 26 -4.14 0.72 -4.48
C TYR A 26 -2.75 1.35 -4.42
N LEU A 27 -2.36 1.95 -3.28
CA LEU A 27 -1.10 2.66 -3.16
C LEU A 27 0.06 1.73 -2.84
N ASP A 28 -0.10 0.89 -1.82
CA ASP A 28 0.98 0.08 -1.24
C ASP A 28 0.75 -1.43 -1.34
N GLY A 29 -0.38 -1.85 -1.94
CA GLY A 29 -0.71 -3.25 -2.12
C GLY A 29 -1.14 -3.97 -0.85
N THR A 30 -1.35 -3.27 0.28
CA THR A 30 -1.80 -3.88 1.53
C THR A 30 -3.15 -4.58 1.31
N VAL A 31 -3.23 -5.87 1.65
CA VAL A 31 -4.54 -6.55 1.74
C VAL A 31 -5.26 -6.04 2.99
N LEU A 32 -6.38 -5.34 2.79
CA LEU A 32 -7.13 -4.66 3.85
C LEU A 32 -8.12 -5.61 4.52
N MET A 33 -8.88 -6.37 3.72
CA MET A 33 -9.90 -7.28 4.22
C MET A 33 -10.36 -8.26 3.15
N MET A 34 -11.08 -9.29 3.60
CA MET A 34 -11.91 -10.14 2.75
C MET A 34 -13.35 -10.05 3.25
N ALA A 35 -14.29 -9.90 2.32
CA ALA A 35 -15.71 -9.93 2.62
C ALA A 35 -16.49 -10.62 1.50
N TRP A 36 -17.74 -10.97 1.77
CA TRP A 36 -18.61 -11.63 0.80
C TRP A 36 -19.43 -10.61 0.05
N MET A 37 -19.61 -10.84 -1.25
CA MET A 37 -20.54 -10.11 -2.09
C MET A 37 -21.56 -11.07 -2.68
N ASN A 38 -22.81 -10.65 -2.83
CA ASN A 38 -23.75 -11.26 -3.76
C ASN A 38 -23.77 -10.45 -5.07
N GLN A 39 -24.58 -10.87 -6.03
CA GLN A 39 -24.72 -10.17 -7.31
C GLN A 39 -25.13 -8.70 -7.13
N GLU A 40 -26.08 -8.42 -6.24
CA GLU A 40 -26.60 -7.08 -6.00
C GLU A 40 -25.59 -6.16 -5.30
N SER A 41 -24.79 -6.67 -4.36
CA SER A 41 -23.75 -5.87 -3.68
C SER A 41 -22.59 -5.57 -4.62
N LEU A 42 -22.24 -6.50 -5.52
CA LEU A 42 -21.27 -6.24 -6.58
C LEU A 42 -21.78 -5.17 -7.54
N GLN A 43 -23.03 -5.26 -7.98
CA GLN A 43 -23.66 -4.28 -8.85
C GLN A 43 -23.65 -2.87 -8.21
N LYS A 44 -24.05 -2.75 -6.94
CA LYS A 44 -23.97 -1.50 -6.18
C LYS A 44 -22.56 -0.96 -6.08
N THR A 45 -21.57 -1.84 -5.90
CA THR A 45 -20.15 -1.43 -5.85
C THR A 45 -19.69 -0.80 -7.16
N ILE A 46 -20.09 -1.39 -8.28
CA ILE A 46 -19.80 -0.88 -9.62
C ILE A 46 -20.49 0.48 -9.85
N GLU A 47 -21.75 0.60 -9.45
CA GLU A 47 -22.56 1.81 -9.65
C GLU A 47 -22.10 2.99 -8.80
N THR A 48 -21.79 2.75 -7.52
CA THR A 48 -21.44 3.80 -6.57
C THR A 48 -19.96 4.17 -6.62
N GLY A 49 -19.09 3.24 -7.06
CA GLY A 49 -17.64 3.41 -6.93
C GLY A 49 -17.16 3.28 -5.49
N GLU A 50 -17.97 2.73 -4.60
CA GLU A 50 -17.68 2.48 -3.17
C GLU A 50 -17.95 1.01 -2.87
N THR A 51 -17.24 0.38 -1.93
CA THR A 51 -17.44 -1.06 -1.68
C THR A 51 -18.72 -1.35 -0.88
N TRP A 52 -19.56 -2.22 -1.44
CA TRP A 52 -20.75 -2.78 -0.80
C TRP A 52 -20.62 -4.28 -0.62
N PHE A 53 -20.89 -4.78 0.58
CA PHE A 53 -20.79 -6.20 0.91
C PHE A 53 -22.13 -6.80 1.32
N TRP A 54 -22.20 -8.13 1.35
CA TRP A 54 -23.29 -8.89 1.94
C TRP A 54 -22.86 -9.50 3.27
N SER A 55 -23.49 -9.08 4.37
CA SER A 55 -23.22 -9.64 5.68
C SER A 55 -23.94 -10.98 5.85
N ARG A 56 -23.18 -12.09 5.89
CA ARG A 56 -23.75 -13.43 6.06
C ARG A 56 -24.49 -13.60 7.39
N SER A 57 -24.03 -12.95 8.46
CA SER A 57 -24.62 -13.07 9.79
C SER A 57 -25.85 -12.21 9.99
N ARG A 58 -25.89 -11.04 9.35
CA ARG A 58 -27.00 -10.09 9.46
C ARG A 58 -28.02 -10.20 8.32
N GLN A 59 -27.65 -10.89 7.24
CA GLN A 59 -28.42 -11.01 6.01
C GLN A 59 -28.86 -9.65 5.45
N GLU A 60 -27.92 -8.70 5.43
CA GLU A 60 -28.16 -7.34 4.97
C GLU A 60 -26.97 -6.83 4.15
N PHE A 61 -27.23 -5.78 3.35
CA PHE A 61 -26.18 -5.03 2.69
C PHE A 61 -25.37 -4.21 3.69
N TRP A 62 -24.08 -4.15 3.47
CA TRP A 62 -23.17 -3.37 4.27
C TRP A 62 -22.36 -2.43 3.38
N HIS A 63 -22.64 -1.13 3.50
CA HIS A 63 -21.80 -0.09 2.91
C HIS A 63 -20.58 0.14 3.81
N LYS A 64 -19.39 -0.22 3.31
CA LYS A 64 -18.17 -0.18 4.12
C LYS A 64 -17.80 1.26 4.47
N GLY A 65 -17.78 1.55 5.77
CA GLY A 65 -17.38 2.85 6.30
C GLY A 65 -18.51 3.86 6.41
N GLU A 66 -19.76 3.50 6.06
CA GLU A 66 -20.92 4.39 6.17
C GLU A 66 -21.08 5.00 7.57
N THR A 67 -20.87 4.20 8.62
CA THR A 67 -20.95 4.67 10.01
C THR A 67 -19.66 5.32 10.51
N SER A 68 -18.50 4.83 10.07
CA SER A 68 -17.19 5.23 10.63
C SER A 68 -16.46 6.32 9.85
N GLY A 69 -16.91 6.63 8.62
CA GLY A 69 -16.21 7.49 7.67
C GLY A 69 -15.02 6.82 6.96
N HIS A 70 -14.69 5.56 7.30
CA HIS A 70 -13.58 4.81 6.69
C HIS A 70 -14.00 4.12 5.40
N LEU A 71 -14.42 4.94 4.43
CA LEU A 71 -14.90 4.52 3.11
C LEU A 71 -13.78 3.88 2.27
N GLN A 72 -14.17 3.06 1.31
CA GLN A 72 -13.28 2.41 0.36
C GLN A 72 -13.72 2.79 -1.05
N LEU A 73 -12.96 3.69 -1.68
CA LEU A 73 -13.27 4.18 -3.02
C LEU A 73 -12.64 3.26 -4.06
N VAL A 74 -13.46 2.64 -4.89
CA VAL A 74 -13.02 1.66 -5.90
C VAL A 74 -12.14 2.34 -6.94
N LYS A 75 -10.97 1.75 -7.19
CA LYS A 75 -10.01 2.14 -8.24
C LYS A 75 -9.97 1.14 -9.38
N SER A 76 -10.07 -0.16 -9.06
CA SER A 76 -10.25 -1.20 -10.07
C SER A 76 -10.92 -2.44 -9.50
N LEU A 77 -11.60 -3.17 -10.38
CA LEU A 77 -12.22 -4.46 -10.10
C LEU A 77 -11.62 -5.50 -11.04
N ARG A 78 -11.25 -6.66 -10.49
CA ARG A 78 -10.76 -7.83 -11.22
C ARG A 78 -11.42 -9.08 -10.67
N TYR A 79 -11.50 -10.11 -11.49
CA TYR A 79 -11.84 -11.47 -11.08
C TYR A 79 -10.70 -12.40 -11.47
N ASP A 80 -10.58 -13.54 -10.80
CA ASP A 80 -9.54 -14.53 -11.07
C ASP A 80 -9.85 -15.41 -12.30
N CYS A 81 -8.98 -16.39 -12.58
CA CYS A 81 -9.00 -17.13 -13.84
C CYS A 81 -10.22 -18.03 -14.04
N ASP A 82 -10.89 -18.42 -12.96
CA ASP A 82 -12.10 -19.23 -12.92
C ASP A 82 -13.34 -18.44 -12.46
N SER A 83 -13.19 -17.12 -12.26
CA SER A 83 -14.25 -16.16 -11.96
C SER A 83 -14.98 -16.40 -10.64
N ASP A 84 -14.33 -17.00 -9.65
CA ASP A 84 -14.94 -17.29 -8.34
C ASP A 84 -14.32 -16.48 -7.18
N CYS A 85 -13.37 -15.58 -7.47
CA CYS A 85 -12.90 -14.58 -6.52
C CYS A 85 -12.73 -13.20 -7.16
N LEU A 86 -13.08 -12.17 -6.40
CA LEU A 86 -12.89 -10.77 -6.78
C LEU A 86 -11.66 -10.17 -6.09
N LEU A 87 -10.87 -9.40 -6.84
CA LEU A 87 -9.90 -8.46 -6.30
C LEU A 87 -10.38 -7.04 -6.54
N ILE A 88 -10.65 -6.33 -5.44
CA ILE A 88 -11.09 -4.94 -5.45
C ILE A 88 -9.93 -4.08 -4.94
N THR A 89 -9.40 -3.27 -5.83
CA THR A 89 -8.36 -2.31 -5.49
C THR A 89 -9.03 -0.99 -5.13
N VAL A 90 -8.74 -0.46 -3.94
CA VAL A 90 -9.44 0.71 -3.37
C VAL A 90 -8.48 1.77 -2.85
N ASP A 91 -8.92 3.03 -2.85
CA ASP A 91 -8.37 4.09 -2.01
C ASP A 91 -9.11 4.07 -0.68
N GLN A 92 -8.40 3.61 0.36
CA GLN A 92 -8.93 3.58 1.72
C GLN A 92 -8.90 4.99 2.31
N ILE A 93 -10.07 5.52 2.65
CA ILE A 93 -10.18 6.78 3.37
C ILE A 93 -9.86 6.56 4.84
N GLY A 94 -8.90 7.34 5.34
CA GLY A 94 -8.24 7.07 6.63
C GLY A 94 -7.26 5.91 6.55
N ASP A 95 -6.70 5.50 7.69
CA ASP A 95 -5.75 4.38 7.75
C ASP A 95 -6.32 3.14 8.44
N VAL A 96 -7.64 3.02 8.50
CA VAL A 96 -8.35 1.99 9.25
C VAL A 96 -9.34 1.29 8.34
N ALA A 97 -9.14 -0.01 8.07
CA ALA A 97 -10.15 -0.83 7.41
C ALA A 97 -10.91 -1.71 8.41
N CYS A 98 -10.27 -2.08 9.52
CA CYS A 98 -10.82 -2.98 10.52
C CYS A 98 -11.62 -2.22 11.60
N HIS A 99 -12.68 -2.86 12.11
CA HIS A 99 -13.48 -2.32 13.22
C HIS A 99 -12.71 -2.23 14.54
N THR A 100 -11.55 -2.89 14.65
CA THR A 100 -10.66 -2.82 15.82
C THR A 100 -9.78 -1.57 15.85
N GLY A 101 -9.86 -0.72 14.82
CA GLY A 101 -8.98 0.45 14.66
C GLY A 101 -7.73 0.17 13.85
N GLU A 102 -7.56 -1.06 13.35
CA GLU A 102 -6.36 -1.48 12.61
C GLU A 102 -6.48 -1.24 11.11
N ARG A 103 -5.33 -1.05 10.45
CA ARG A 103 -5.24 -0.83 9.01
C ARG A 103 -5.81 -1.97 8.19
N SER A 104 -5.57 -3.20 8.61
CA SER A 104 -6.04 -4.41 7.94
C SER A 104 -6.75 -5.31 8.95
N CYS A 105 -7.72 -6.09 8.48
CA CYS A 105 -8.27 -7.21 9.24
C CYS A 105 -7.21 -8.30 9.52
N PHE A 106 -6.14 -8.36 8.72
CA PHE A 106 -5.07 -9.34 8.80
C PHE A 106 -3.89 -8.84 9.65
N HIS A 107 -4.18 -8.29 10.83
CA HIS A 107 -3.21 -7.64 11.72
C HIS A 107 -2.69 -8.53 12.86
N ARG A 108 -3.08 -9.80 12.93
CA ARG A 108 -2.74 -10.69 14.06
C ARG A 108 -1.74 -11.76 13.65
N VAL A 109 -0.60 -11.81 14.35
CA VAL A 109 0.43 -12.85 14.22
C VAL A 109 0.77 -13.36 15.62
N ASN A 110 0.63 -14.68 15.86
CA ASN A 110 0.86 -15.30 17.17
C ASN A 110 0.17 -14.58 18.36
N SER A 111 -1.05 -14.07 18.15
CA SER A 111 -1.83 -13.28 19.12
C SER A 111 -1.32 -11.86 19.41
N HIS A 112 -0.30 -11.39 18.70
CA HIS A 112 0.16 -10.01 18.74
C HIS A 112 -0.40 -9.22 17.56
N VAL A 113 -0.54 -7.91 17.76
CA VAL A 113 -0.87 -6.98 16.68
C VAL A 113 0.43 -6.63 15.96
N GLU A 114 0.47 -6.90 14.66
CA GLU A 114 1.56 -6.54 13.76
C GLU A 114 0.98 -5.76 12.59
N ALA A 115 1.75 -4.78 12.09
CA ALA A 115 1.36 -4.03 10.90
C ALA A 115 1.23 -4.99 9.71
N PRO A 116 0.23 -4.81 8.84
CA PRO A 116 0.04 -5.70 7.70
C PRO A 116 1.20 -5.56 6.70
N LEU A 117 1.42 -6.61 5.92
CA LEU A 117 2.38 -6.56 4.81
C LEU A 117 1.91 -5.54 3.76
N ALA A 118 2.86 -4.69 3.37
CA ALA A 118 2.74 -3.69 2.31
C ALA A 118 3.99 -3.75 1.43
N ASP A 119 4.14 -2.86 0.46
CA ASP A 119 5.39 -2.72 -0.27
C ASP A 119 6.60 -2.42 0.65
N ALA A 120 7.82 -2.63 0.13
CA ALA A 120 9.05 -2.49 0.92
C ALA A 120 9.29 -1.06 1.45
N LEU A 121 8.97 -0.03 0.67
CA LEU A 121 9.15 1.36 1.08
C LEU A 121 8.19 1.72 2.21
N SER A 122 6.94 1.26 2.14
CA SER A 122 5.94 1.43 3.21
C SER A 122 6.40 0.78 4.52
N GLN A 123 6.97 -0.42 4.46
CA GLN A 123 7.50 -1.11 5.64
C GLN A 123 8.73 -0.39 6.23
N VAL A 124 9.68 0.02 5.39
CA VAL A 124 10.85 0.80 5.84
C VAL A 124 10.41 2.14 6.44
N TYR A 125 9.45 2.83 5.82
CA TYR A 125 8.93 4.10 6.31
C TYR A 125 8.27 3.97 7.68
N ALA A 126 7.53 2.89 7.94
CA ALA A 126 6.97 2.60 9.25
C ALA A 126 8.06 2.48 10.33
N VAL A 127 9.17 1.79 10.04
CA VAL A 127 10.32 1.68 10.96
C VAL A 127 11.00 3.03 11.17
N VAL A 128 11.18 3.81 10.11
CA VAL A 128 11.77 5.16 10.20
C VAL A 128 10.90 6.08 11.07
N ARG A 129 9.58 6.05 10.91
CA ARG A 129 8.63 6.79 11.75
C ARG A 129 8.66 6.32 13.19
N ASP A 130 8.68 5.01 13.44
CA ASP A 130 8.82 4.48 14.80
C ASP A 130 10.10 4.97 15.46
N ARG A 131 11.24 5.03 14.74
CA ARG A 131 12.49 5.58 15.29
C ARG A 131 12.47 7.08 15.54
N ARG A 132 11.58 7.82 14.89
CA ARG A 132 11.34 9.25 15.16
C ARG A 132 10.51 9.41 16.43
N ASP A 133 9.43 8.64 16.55
CA ASP A 133 8.43 8.77 17.62
C ASP A 133 8.87 8.06 18.92
N HIS A 134 9.65 6.99 18.78
CA HIS A 134 10.24 6.18 19.86
C HIS A 134 11.76 6.04 19.64
N PRO A 135 12.56 7.07 19.98
CA PRO A 135 13.98 7.08 19.69
C PRO A 135 14.78 5.96 20.40
N ASN A 136 15.71 5.38 19.66
CA ASN A 136 16.75 4.50 20.18
C ASN A 136 18.11 5.10 19.82
N GLU A 137 18.88 5.55 20.81
CA GLU A 137 20.14 6.29 20.61
C GLU A 137 21.20 5.51 19.82
N ASN A 138 21.12 4.17 19.82
CA ASN A 138 22.02 3.31 19.05
C ASN A 138 21.63 3.19 17.57
N SER A 139 20.43 3.64 17.19
CA SER A 139 19.95 3.59 15.80
C SER A 139 20.62 4.64 14.92
N TYR A 140 21.05 4.23 13.73
CA TYR A 140 21.52 5.13 12.68
C TYR A 140 20.49 6.22 12.35
N THR A 141 19.21 5.85 12.23
CA THR A 141 18.11 6.77 11.93
C THR A 141 17.97 7.86 12.99
N CYS A 142 18.08 7.51 14.28
CA CYS A 142 17.98 8.49 15.36
C CYS A 142 19.15 9.48 15.32
N LYS A 143 20.35 9.03 14.93
CA LYS A 143 21.52 9.92 14.71
C LYS A 143 21.32 10.84 13.51
N LEU A 144 20.54 10.46 12.49
CA LEU A 144 20.16 11.35 11.39
C LEU A 144 19.19 12.42 11.90
N PHE A 145 18.11 12.01 12.59
CA PHE A 145 17.14 12.96 13.17
C PHE A 145 17.77 13.95 14.13
N ALA A 146 18.69 13.51 15.01
CA ALA A 146 19.41 14.39 15.92
C ALA A 146 20.30 15.42 15.20
N GLY A 147 20.73 15.14 13.96
CA GLY A 147 21.50 16.05 13.13
C GLY A 147 20.65 17.03 12.30
N GLY A 148 19.32 16.87 12.30
CA GLY A 148 18.37 17.68 11.56
C GLY A 148 18.62 17.72 10.04
N ASP A 149 18.06 18.74 9.40
CA ASP A 149 18.10 18.92 7.94
C ASP A 149 19.51 18.85 7.37
N ASN A 150 20.48 19.52 8.00
CA ASN A 150 21.85 19.55 7.47
C ASN A 150 22.45 18.15 7.31
N LYS A 151 22.17 17.24 8.25
CA LYS A 151 22.69 15.87 8.18
C LYS A 151 21.87 15.00 7.23
N ILE A 152 20.55 15.12 7.28
CA ILE A 152 19.62 14.34 6.46
C ILE A 152 19.77 14.70 4.98
N LEU A 153 19.68 15.99 4.65
CA LEU A 153 19.73 16.47 3.27
C LEU A 153 21.13 16.31 2.65
N LYS A 154 22.18 16.40 3.46
CA LYS A 154 23.54 16.07 3.00
C LYS A 154 23.64 14.63 2.50
N LYS A 155 23.08 13.66 3.25
CA LYS A 155 23.05 12.26 2.82
C LYS A 155 22.30 12.10 1.49
N ILE A 156 21.12 12.71 1.33
CA ILE A 156 20.40 12.67 0.05
C ILE A 156 21.28 13.17 -1.11
N GLY A 157 22.05 14.24 -0.91
CA GLY A 157 22.98 14.75 -1.92
C GLY A 157 24.13 13.79 -2.24
N GLU A 158 24.70 13.12 -1.23
CA GLU A 158 25.74 12.09 -1.38
C GLU A 158 25.21 10.90 -2.19
N GLU A 159 24.11 10.29 -1.73
CA GLU A 159 23.52 9.10 -2.38
C GLU A 159 23.07 9.41 -3.81
N SER A 160 22.57 10.63 -4.06
CA SER A 160 22.21 11.04 -5.43
C SER A 160 23.42 11.05 -6.37
N ALA A 161 24.59 11.48 -5.89
CA ALA A 161 25.81 11.46 -6.67
C ALA A 161 26.32 10.02 -6.85
N GLU A 162 26.20 9.18 -5.82
CA GLU A 162 26.59 7.76 -5.88
C GLU A 162 25.71 6.98 -6.87
N VAL A 163 24.40 7.20 -6.91
CA VAL A 163 23.50 6.66 -7.95
C VAL A 163 23.96 7.07 -9.36
N VAL A 164 24.32 8.34 -9.56
CA VAL A 164 24.81 8.83 -10.86
C VAL A 164 26.09 8.11 -11.26
N MET A 165 27.03 7.92 -10.32
CA MET A 165 28.28 7.22 -10.58
C MET A 165 28.07 5.74 -10.85
N ALA A 166 27.28 5.04 -10.05
CA ALA A 166 26.95 3.64 -10.24
C ALA A 166 26.29 3.37 -11.60
N CYS A 167 25.38 4.25 -12.03
CA CYS A 167 24.78 4.16 -13.37
C CYS A 167 25.79 4.42 -14.50
N LYS A 168 26.72 5.34 -14.30
CA LYS A 168 27.74 5.69 -15.31
C LYS A 168 28.76 4.56 -15.50
N ASP A 169 29.09 3.87 -14.43
CA ASP A 169 30.09 2.81 -14.42
C ASP A 169 29.52 1.45 -14.88
N ASP A 170 28.22 1.38 -15.17
CA ASP A 170 27.60 0.22 -15.80
C ASP A 170 28.01 0.12 -17.28
N ASP A 171 28.59 -1.03 -17.66
CA ASP A 171 28.94 -1.34 -19.04
C ASP A 171 27.90 -2.32 -19.62
N PRO A 172 26.98 -1.85 -20.50
CA PRO A 172 25.94 -2.71 -21.06
C PRO A 172 26.46 -3.84 -21.96
N SER A 173 27.73 -3.78 -22.37
CA SER A 173 28.37 -4.80 -23.22
C SER A 173 28.86 -6.02 -22.43
N VAL A 174 28.90 -5.92 -21.10
CA VAL A 174 29.29 -7.00 -20.20
C VAL A 174 28.13 -7.28 -19.25
N ASN A 175 27.63 -8.50 -19.19
CA ASN A 175 26.64 -8.87 -18.18
C ASN A 175 27.29 -8.80 -16.79
N ASN A 176 27.06 -7.72 -16.07
CA ASN A 176 27.75 -7.43 -14.82
C ASN A 176 26.74 -7.34 -13.66
N ALA A 177 26.53 -8.48 -13.01
CA ALA A 177 25.66 -8.56 -11.84
C ALA A 177 26.14 -7.66 -10.69
N ASP A 178 27.45 -7.37 -10.61
CA ASP A 178 28.03 -6.55 -9.56
C ASP A 178 27.70 -5.07 -9.76
N THR A 179 27.69 -4.55 -11.00
CA THR A 179 27.26 -3.16 -11.27
C THR A 179 25.77 -2.97 -11.07
N GLN A 180 24.94 -3.95 -11.46
CA GLN A 180 23.50 -3.92 -11.19
C GLN A 180 23.20 -3.91 -9.68
N ALA A 181 23.93 -4.72 -8.90
CA ALA A 181 23.82 -4.73 -7.46
C ALA A 181 24.27 -3.40 -6.84
N ALA A 182 25.33 -2.78 -7.35
CA ALA A 182 25.78 -1.46 -6.91
C ALA A 182 24.70 -0.40 -7.17
N ILE A 183 24.14 -0.32 -8.39
CA ILE A 183 23.05 0.61 -8.71
C ILE A 183 21.85 0.40 -7.77
N ALA A 184 21.45 -0.85 -7.55
CA ALA A 184 20.34 -1.15 -6.65
C ALA A 184 20.63 -0.73 -5.20
N GLY A 185 21.87 -0.88 -4.74
CA GLY A 185 22.34 -0.42 -3.43
C GLY A 185 22.23 1.09 -3.27
N GLU A 186 22.83 1.86 -4.19
CA GLU A 186 22.82 3.33 -4.11
C GLU A 186 21.40 3.90 -4.23
N VAL A 187 20.55 3.30 -5.07
CA VAL A 187 19.14 3.70 -5.18
C VAL A 187 18.38 3.37 -3.88
N ALA A 188 18.66 2.24 -3.25
CA ALA A 188 18.06 1.88 -1.97
C ALA A 188 18.47 2.86 -0.86
N ASP A 189 19.73 3.28 -0.81
CA ASP A 189 20.21 4.27 0.16
C ASP A 189 19.60 5.66 -0.10
N LEU A 190 19.52 6.08 -1.38
CA LEU A 190 18.80 7.31 -1.75
C LEU A 190 17.32 7.27 -1.33
N PHE A 191 16.64 6.15 -1.56
CA PHE A 191 15.25 5.96 -1.12
C PHE A 191 15.14 6.01 0.40
N TYR A 192 16.01 5.30 1.12
CA TYR A 192 16.03 5.30 2.58
C TYR A 192 16.20 6.71 3.14
N HIS A 193 17.19 7.46 2.65
CA HIS A 193 17.45 8.83 3.11
C HIS A 193 16.33 9.80 2.76
N THR A 194 15.66 9.59 1.62
CA THR A 194 14.44 10.32 1.27
C THR A 194 13.31 10.02 2.25
N LEU A 195 13.09 8.75 2.62
CA LEU A 195 12.09 8.36 3.62
C LEU A 195 12.36 9.00 4.99
N VAL A 196 13.64 9.10 5.40
CA VAL A 196 14.03 9.82 6.63
C VAL A 196 13.66 11.29 6.55
N ALA A 197 13.91 11.97 5.43
CA ALA A 197 13.50 13.37 5.25
C ALA A 197 11.97 13.53 5.30
N LEU A 198 11.21 12.65 4.64
CA LEU A 198 9.74 12.66 4.71
C LEU A 198 9.24 12.56 6.15
N ALA A 199 9.78 11.60 6.92
CA ALA A 199 9.40 11.42 8.32
C ALA A 199 9.77 12.63 9.18
N TYR A 200 10.96 13.22 8.96
CA TYR A 200 11.39 14.43 9.67
C TYR A 200 10.46 15.63 9.41
N HIS A 201 9.98 15.78 8.17
CA HIS A 201 9.07 16.86 7.78
C HIS A 201 7.58 16.50 7.93
N ASN A 202 7.23 15.36 8.54
CA ASN A 202 5.86 14.89 8.70
C ASN A 202 5.06 14.75 7.39
N VAL A 203 5.73 14.33 6.31
CA VAL A 203 5.10 14.07 5.02
C VAL A 203 4.82 12.57 4.90
N GLU A 204 3.55 12.18 4.79
CA GLU A 204 3.17 10.77 4.62
C GLU A 204 3.66 10.20 3.28
N LEU A 205 4.24 8.99 3.29
CA LEU A 205 4.69 8.30 2.07
C LEU A 205 3.55 8.12 1.05
N LYS A 206 2.33 7.87 1.52
CA LYS A 206 1.14 7.79 0.67
C LYS A 206 0.89 9.05 -0.16
N ALA A 207 1.31 10.23 0.31
CA ALA A 207 1.24 11.45 -0.49
C ALA A 207 2.18 11.39 -1.70
N VAL A 208 3.38 10.84 -1.52
CA VAL A 208 4.33 10.59 -2.62
C VAL A 208 3.76 9.57 -3.61
N TYR A 209 3.16 8.48 -3.12
CA TYR A 209 2.52 7.48 -3.98
C TYR A 209 1.40 8.06 -4.82
N ARG A 210 0.54 8.92 -4.25
CA ARG A 210 -0.48 9.62 -5.04
C ARG A 210 0.15 10.48 -6.15
N LYS A 211 1.25 11.18 -5.85
CA LYS A 211 2.02 11.92 -6.87
C LYS A 211 2.65 11.04 -7.94
N LEU A 212 3.06 9.82 -7.61
CA LEU A 212 3.54 8.85 -8.61
C LEU A 212 2.38 8.29 -9.45
N GLN A 213 1.21 8.02 -8.85
CA GLN A 213 0.02 7.57 -9.60
C GLN A 213 -0.48 8.64 -10.57
N GLU A 214 -0.42 9.93 -10.22
CA GLU A 214 -0.72 11.04 -11.12
C GLU A 214 0.16 11.04 -12.40
N ARG A 215 1.37 10.45 -12.33
CA ARG A 215 2.33 10.40 -13.45
C ARG A 215 2.22 9.14 -14.31
N ARG A 216 1.44 8.14 -13.88
CA ARG A 216 1.31 6.84 -14.57
C ARG A 216 0.49 6.94 -15.88
N GLY A 217 -0.09 8.11 -16.17
CA GLY A 217 -0.94 8.38 -17.34
C GLY A 217 -0.18 8.49 -18.64
#